data_AF-A0A2W5QTV5-F1
#
_entry.id   AF-A0A2W5QTV5-F1
#
_cell.length_a   1.000
_cell.length_b   1.000
_cell.length_c   1.000
_cell.angle_alpha   90.00
_cell.angle_beta   90.00
_cell.angle_gamma   90.00
#
_symmetry.space_group_name_H-M   'P 1'
#
loop_
_entity.id
_entity.type
_entity.pdbx_description
1 polymer ?
#
loop_
_entity_poly.entity_id
_entity_poly.type
_entity_poly.pdbx_seq_one_letter_code
_entity_poly.pdbx_strand_id
1 'polypeptide(L)'
;MGLIGILVGLGLLVALAFRGWSVLLLAPIAALTAAAFAGEPLLASWTQTFMGSAARFVAQFFPLFLLGALFGKIMDDSGSVSAIADFMTE
;
A
#
# COMPACT_ATOMS: atom_id res chain seq x y z
N MET A 1 20.39 1.35 15.61
CA MET A 1 18.99 1.13 16.04
C MET A 1 17.97 1.39 14.93
N GLY A 2 18.11 2.44 14.11
CA GLY A 2 17.18 2.70 12.99
C GLY A 2 17.00 1.54 11.99
N LEU A 3 18.08 0.85 11.60
CA LEU A 3 18.00 -0.33 10.72
C LEU A 3 17.11 -1.45 11.30
N ILE A 4 17.23 -1.70 12.61
CA ILE A 4 16.42 -2.72 13.29
C ILE A 4 14.95 -2.30 13.28
N GLY A 5 14.66 -1.01 13.52
CA GLY A 5 13.32 -0.45 13.41
C GLY A 5 12.70 -0.65 12.02
N ILE A 6 13.48 -0.42 10.97
CA ILE A 6 13.05 -0.64 9.59
C ILE A 6 12.75 -2.13 9.33
N LEU A 7 13.62 -3.04 9.77
CA LEU A 7 13.41 -4.48 9.60
C LEU A 7 12.16 -4.97 10.35
N VAL A 8 11.94 -4.47 11.57
CA VAL A 8 10.75 -4.79 12.37
C VAL A 8 9.49 -4.23 11.70
N GLY A 9 9.51 -2.97 11.26
CA GLY A 9 8.38 -2.33 10.59
C GLY A 9 8.04 -3.01 9.26
N LEU A 10 9.04 -3.35 8.45
CA LEU A 10 8.88 -4.08 7.19
C LEU A 10 8.35 -5.49 7.45
N GLY A 11 8.94 -6.23 8.39
CA GLY A 11 8.50 -7.58 8.75
C GLY A 11 7.05 -7.61 9.20
N LEU A 12 6.65 -6.63 10.03
CA LEU A 12 5.26 -6.46 10.46
C LEU A 12 4.34 -6.17 9.27
N LEU A 13 4.71 -5.23 8.40
CA LEU A 13 3.93 -4.89 7.21
C LEU A 13 3.72 -6.13 6.32
N VAL A 14 4.80 -6.83 6.00
CA VAL A 14 4.77 -8.01 5.13
C VAL A 14 3.93 -9.12 5.75
N ALA A 15 4.16 -9.47 7.02
CA ALA A 15 3.42 -10.54 7.69
C ALA A 15 1.91 -10.27 7.75
N LEU A 16 1.50 -9.02 8.03
CA LEU A 16 0.08 -8.65 8.07
C LEU A 16 -0.53 -8.51 6.67
N ALA A 17 0.24 -8.03 5.68
CA ALA A 17 -0.22 -7.95 4.29
C ALA A 17 -0.55 -9.34 3.72
N PHE A 18 0.31 -10.35 3.98
CA PHE A 18 0.04 -11.74 3.61
C PHE A 18 -1.16 -12.33 4.35
N ARG A 19 -1.54 -11.76 5.49
CA ARG A 19 -2.74 -12.15 6.26
C ARG A 19 -4.02 -11.47 5.77
N GLY A 20 -3.98 -10.80 4.62
CA GLY A 20 -5.13 -10.17 3.98
C GLY A 20 -5.48 -8.78 4.51
N TRP A 21 -4.63 -8.18 5.34
CA TRP A 21 -4.86 -6.83 5.85
C TRP A 21 -4.50 -5.78 4.79
N SER A 22 -5.22 -4.65 4.77
CA SER A 22 -4.94 -3.57 3.84
C SER A 22 -3.56 -2.96 4.08
N VAL A 23 -2.69 -3.06 3.07
CA VAL A 23 -1.34 -2.48 3.10
C VAL A 23 -1.38 -0.98 3.33
N LEU A 24 -2.41 -0.31 2.81
CA LEU A 24 -2.59 1.14 2.97
C LEU A 24 -2.79 1.53 4.45
N LEU A 25 -3.51 0.70 5.22
CA LEU A 25 -3.72 0.92 6.66
C LEU A 25 -2.49 0.53 7.49
N LEU A 26 -1.71 -0.44 7.03
CA LEU A 26 -0.52 -0.92 7.73
C LEU A 26 0.70 -0.03 7.52
N ALA A 27 0.82 0.63 6.37
CA ALA A 27 1.97 1.47 6.04
C ALA A 27 2.25 2.59 7.08
N PRO A 28 1.25 3.33 7.60
CA PRO A 28 1.48 4.30 8.68
C PRO A 28 2.00 3.63 9.97
N ILE A 29 1.47 2.45 10.31
CA ILE A 29 1.88 1.70 11.50
C ILE A 29 3.34 1.25 11.36
N ALA A 30 3.71 0.74 10.17
CA ALA A 30 5.09 0.36 9.87
C ALA A 30 6.05 1.57 9.90
N ALA A 31 5.62 2.73 9.40
CA ALA A 31 6.41 3.96 9.47
C ALA A 31 6.61 4.44 10.91
N LEU A 32 5.55 4.41 11.74
CA LEU A 32 5.64 4.76 13.16
C LEU A 32 6.52 3.81 13.96
N THR A 33 6.46 2.51 13.68
CA THR A 33 7.33 1.54 14.35
C THR A 33 8.79 1.79 13.99
N ALA A 34 9.11 2.06 12.71
CA ALA A 34 10.46 2.45 12.32
C ALA A 34 10.93 3.76 13.02
N ALA A 35 10.07 4.78 13.06
CA ALA A 35 10.37 6.06 13.71
C ALA A 35 10.59 5.93 15.23
N ALA A 36 9.80 5.08 15.90
CA ALA A 36 9.94 4.81 17.33
C ALA A 36 11.32 4.23 17.67
N PHE A 37 11.80 3.27 16.87
CA PHE A 37 13.11 2.65 17.04
C PHE A 37 14.27 3.55 16.59
N ALA A 38 14.00 4.54 15.73
CA ALA A 38 14.96 5.56 15.34
C ALA A 38 15.09 6.70 16.36
N GLY A 39 14.17 6.81 17.32
CA GLY A 39 14.12 7.91 18.29
C GLY A 39 13.62 9.22 17.69
N GLU A 40 12.89 9.16 16.58
CA GLU A 40 12.34 10.33 15.90
C GLU A 40 11.00 10.77 16.51
N PRO A 41 10.61 12.06 16.39
CA PRO A 41 9.31 12.52 16.83
C PRO A 41 8.18 11.86 16.03
N LEU A 42 7.45 10.93 16.66
CA LEU A 42 6.41 10.11 16.03
C LEU A 42 5.36 10.93 15.27
N LEU A 43 4.88 12.02 15.87
CA LEU A 43 3.86 12.88 15.26
C LEU A 43 4.39 13.59 14.00
N ALA A 44 5.66 13.99 14.02
CA ALA A 44 6.31 14.60 12.85
C ALA A 44 6.54 13.55 11.76
N SER A 45 7.04 12.36 12.10
CA SER A 45 7.24 11.27 11.13
C SER A 45 5.91 10.81 10.50
N TRP A 46 4.80 10.86 11.23
CA TRP A 46 3.45 10.64 10.67
C TRP A 46 3.04 11.76 9.70
N THR A 47 3.03 13.01 10.18
CA THR A 47 2.37 14.13 9.48
C THR A 47 3.23 14.75 8.39
N GLN A 48 4.55 14.81 8.57
CA GLN A 48 5.47 15.47 7.65
C GLN A 48 6.11 14.46 6.70
N THR A 49 6.60 13.33 7.23
CA THR A 49 7.32 12.33 6.43
C THR A 49 6.35 11.39 5.71
N PHE A 50 5.54 10.65 6.45
CA PHE A 50 4.63 9.66 5.87
C PHE A 50 3.51 10.32 5.05
N MET A 51 2.75 11.24 5.63
CA MET A 51 1.68 11.93 4.89
C MET A 51 2.20 12.76 3.71
N GLY A 52 3.34 13.43 3.85
CA GLY A 52 3.95 14.19 2.76
C GLY A 52 4.34 13.30 1.57
N SER A 53 4.97 12.14 1.85
CA SER A 53 5.33 11.17 0.82
C SER A 53 4.11 10.46 0.22
N ALA A 54 3.12 10.09 1.04
CA ALA A 54 1.88 9.48 0.60
C ALA A 54 1.08 10.42 -0.33
N ALA A 55 0.95 11.70 0.04
CA ALA A 55 0.26 12.69 -0.78
C ALA A 55 0.95 12.87 -2.15
N ARG A 56 2.29 12.93 -2.16
CA ARG A 56 3.06 13.01 -3.41
C ARG A 56 2.88 11.76 -4.27
N PHE A 57 2.91 10.58 -3.67
CA PHE A 57 2.69 9.31 -4.37
C PHE A 57 1.30 9.28 -5.01
N VAL A 58 0.25 9.63 -4.25
CA VAL A 58 -1.11 9.72 -4.79
C VAL A 58 -1.14 10.73 -5.93
N ALA A 59 -0.63 11.95 -5.74
CA ALA A 59 -0.65 12.97 -6.79
C ALA A 59 0.04 12.52 -8.10
N GLN A 60 1.15 11.78 -8.00
CA GLN A 60 1.90 11.31 -9.17
C GLN A 60 1.24 10.15 -9.88
N PHE A 61 0.71 9.18 -9.14
CA PHE A 61 0.19 7.92 -9.71
C PHE A 61 -1.33 7.88 -9.82
N PHE A 62 -2.04 8.89 -9.31
CA PHE A 62 -3.50 8.92 -9.34
C PHE A 62 -4.10 8.72 -10.73
N PRO A 63 -3.63 9.38 -11.81
CA PRO A 63 -4.18 9.14 -13.15
C PRO A 63 -4.02 7.68 -13.61
N LEU A 64 -2.88 7.07 -13.28
CA LEU A 64 -2.60 5.67 -13.61
C LEU A 64 -3.53 4.73 -12.82
N PHE A 65 -3.70 4.96 -11.52
CA PHE A 65 -4.60 4.17 -10.68
C PHE A 65 -6.06 4.35 -11.08
N LEU A 66 -6.47 5.58 -11.43
CA LEU A 66 -7.82 5.88 -11.89
C LEU A 66 -8.12 5.14 -13.21
N LEU A 67 -7.20 5.21 -14.17
CA LEU A 67 -7.36 4.51 -15.44
C LEU A 67 -7.38 2.99 -15.24
N GLY A 68 -6.51 2.45 -14.40
CA GLY A 68 -6.50 1.03 -14.05
C GLY A 68 -7.80 0.57 -13.38
N ALA A 69 -8.31 1.34 -12.42
CA ALA A 69 -9.58 1.05 -11.75
C ALA A 69 -10.78 1.14 -12.71
N LEU A 70 -10.80 2.15 -13.59
CA LEU A 70 -11.83 2.31 -14.61
C LEU A 70 -11.81 1.14 -15.59
N PHE A 71 -10.62 0.78 -16.10
CA PHE A 71 -10.46 -0.36 -17.01
C PHE A 71 -10.88 -1.67 -16.35
N GLY A 72 -10.47 -1.89 -15.10
CA GLY A 72 -10.91 -3.03 -14.30
C GLY A 72 -12.43 -3.12 -14.19
N LYS A 73 -13.10 -2.00 -13.93
CA LYS A 73 -14.56 -1.98 -13.83
C LYS A 73 -15.25 -2.22 -15.18
N ILE A 74 -14.73 -1.65 -16.26
CA ILE A 74 -15.25 -1.89 -17.62
C ILE A 74 -15.13 -3.37 -17.98
N MET A 75 -14.00 -4.02 -17.69
CA MET A 75 -13.82 -5.46 -17.96
C MET A 75 -14.78 -6.35 -17.17
N ASP A 76 -15.07 -5.96 -15.93
CA ASP A 76 -16.05 -6.62 -15.06
C ASP A 76 -17.48 -6.45 -15.61
N ASP A 77 -17.85 -5.22 -15.96
CA ASP A 77 -19.17 -4.91 -16.55
C ASP A 77 -19.38 -5.53 -17.94
N SER A 78 -18.32 -5.64 -18.76
CA SER A 78 -18.40 -6.23 -20.10
C SER A 78 -18.42 -7.77 -20.08
N GLY A 79 -18.23 -8.41 -18.93
CA GLY A 79 -18.09 -9.86 -18.81
C GLY A 79 -16.79 -10.41 -19.42
N SER A 80 -15.84 -9.53 -19.79
CA SER A 80 -14.55 -9.94 -20.38
C SER A 80 -13.71 -10.74 -19.39
N VAL A 81 -13.82 -10.45 -18.08
CA VAL A 81 -13.15 -11.24 -17.03
C VAL A 81 -13.63 -12.70 -17.05
N SER A 82 -14.94 -12.93 -17.13
CA SER A 82 -15.51 -14.28 -17.17
C SER A 82 -15.11 -15.04 -18.43
N ALA A 83 -15.19 -14.39 -19.60
CA ALA A 83 -14.80 -15.02 -20.87
C ALA A 83 -13.32 -15.46 -20.89
N ILE A 84 -12.42 -14.66 -20.30
CA ILE A 84 -11.01 -15.02 -20.16
C ILE A 84 -10.84 -16.17 -19.16
N ALA A 85 -11.56 -16.14 -18.02
CA ALA A 85 -11.49 -17.19 -17.01
C ALA A 85 -11.94 -18.54 -17.58
N ASP A 86 -13.06 -18.57 -18.30
CA ASP A 86 -13.60 -19.79 -18.92
C ASP A 86 -12.58 -20.37 -19.92
N PHE A 87 -12.02 -19.53 -20.80
CA PHE A 87 -10.98 -19.93 -21.77
C PHE A 87 -9.70 -20.48 -21.10
N MET A 88 -9.33 -19.98 -19.92
CA MET A 88 -8.16 -20.49 -19.19
C MET A 88 -8.42 -21.82 -18.47
N THR A 89 -9.68 -22.19 -18.27
CA THR A 89 -10.08 -23.41 -17.55
C THR A 89 -10.53 -24.56 -18.44
N GLU A 90 -10.84 -24.30 -19.72
CA GLU A 90 -10.96 -25.32 -20.78
C GLU A 90 -9.58 -25.77 -21.29
#